data_AF-A0AAU1S7C7-F1
#
_entry.id   AF-A0AAU1S7C7-F1
#
_cell.length_a   1.000
_cell.length_b   1.000
_cell.length_c   1.000
_cell.angle_alpha   90.00
_cell.angle_beta   90.00
_cell.angle_gamma   90.00
#
_symmetry.space_group_name_H-M   'P 1'
#
loop_
_entity.id
_entity.type
_entity.pdbx_description
1 polymer ?
#
loop_
_entity_poly.entity_id
_entity_poly.type
_entity_poly.pdbx_seq_one_letter_code
_entity_poly.pdbx_strand_id
1 'polypeptide(L)'
;MRIRTTSVAILAVTVVGCSRDKGSDSRTDTITSTAPGASSAADDRGGAKNAGLPPKPIGAERDAVLATILDVNSNLIHDEDKAINAARNQCAALDGGATNPDHSAAQRFSYDGVTLTDDDGSHINFGLRKTLCPES
;
A
#
# COMPACT_ATOMS: atom_id res chain seq x y z
N MET A 1 -12.71 -11.31 47.75
CA MET A 1 -11.61 -12.23 47.40
C MET A 1 -10.79 -11.55 46.31
N ARG A 2 -9.49 -11.40 46.54
CA ARG A 2 -8.54 -10.64 45.72
C ARG A 2 -8.17 -11.43 44.47
N ILE A 3 -8.04 -10.76 43.32
CA ILE A 3 -7.03 -11.15 42.33
C ILE A 3 -6.40 -9.86 41.78
N ARG A 4 -5.13 -9.67 42.13
CA ARG A 4 -4.21 -8.69 41.55
C ARG A 4 -3.39 -9.46 40.52
N THR A 5 -3.20 -8.91 39.33
CA THR A 5 -2.17 -9.40 38.40
C THR A 5 -1.56 -8.23 37.64
N THR A 6 -0.40 -7.83 38.14
CA THR A 6 0.59 -6.95 37.54
C THR A 6 1.32 -7.66 36.40
N SER A 7 1.52 -6.99 35.27
CA SER A 7 2.47 -7.42 34.24
C SER A 7 3.40 -6.26 33.90
N VAL A 8 4.70 -6.48 34.12
CA VAL A 8 5.80 -5.55 33.90
C VAL A 8 6.42 -5.85 32.54
N ALA A 9 6.61 -4.82 31.72
CA ALA A 9 7.24 -4.88 30.41
C ALA A 9 8.69 -4.41 30.51
N ILE A 10 9.67 -5.18 29.98
CA ILE A 10 10.98 -4.68 29.53
C ILE A 10 11.51 -5.65 28.44
N LEU A 11 11.64 -5.17 27.20
CA LEU A 11 12.36 -5.85 26.11
C LEU A 11 13.60 -5.01 25.76
N ALA A 12 14.77 -5.59 26.01
CA ALA A 12 16.07 -4.98 25.76
C ALA A 12 16.42 -5.03 24.27
N VAL A 13 16.82 -3.88 23.71
CA VAL A 13 17.31 -3.76 22.33
C VAL A 13 18.83 -3.93 22.33
N THR A 14 19.32 -4.96 21.63
CA THR A 14 20.74 -5.12 21.31
C THR A 14 21.01 -4.46 19.95
N VAL A 15 21.87 -3.44 19.97
CA VAL A 15 22.46 -2.82 18.77
C VAL A 15 23.89 -3.32 18.70
N VAL A 16 24.29 -3.92 17.57
CA VAL A 16 25.66 -3.92 17.00
C VAL A 16 25.67 -4.84 15.77
N GLY A 17 26.16 -4.34 14.65
CA GLY A 17 26.38 -5.12 13.44
C GLY A 17 26.81 -4.28 12.24
N CYS A 18 27.96 -3.63 12.33
CA CYS A 18 28.64 -3.02 11.19
C CYS A 18 29.07 -4.09 10.16
N SER A 19 28.90 -3.83 8.86
CA SER A 19 29.86 -4.27 7.83
C SER A 19 29.76 -3.48 6.53
N ARG A 20 30.80 -2.65 6.35
CA ARG A 20 31.65 -2.40 5.16
C ARG A 20 31.04 -2.32 3.75
N ASP A 21 31.24 -1.13 3.18
CA ASP A 21 32.06 -0.82 2.00
C ASP A 21 31.92 -1.68 0.74
N LYS A 22 31.48 -1.05 -0.35
CA LYS A 22 32.20 -1.09 -1.65
C LYS A 22 31.74 0.05 -2.55
N GLY A 23 32.64 0.98 -2.83
CA GLY A 23 32.50 1.93 -3.92
C GLY A 23 32.54 1.25 -5.29
N SER A 24 32.00 1.94 -6.29
CA SER A 24 32.44 1.83 -7.68
C SER A 24 32.03 3.08 -8.45
N ASP A 25 33.08 3.82 -8.82
CA ASP A 25 33.30 4.60 -10.04
C ASP A 25 32.11 5.02 -10.91
N SER A 26 32.02 6.34 -11.05
CA SER A 26 31.44 7.04 -12.19
C SER A 26 32.16 6.68 -13.49
N ARG A 27 31.42 6.20 -14.51
CA ARG A 27 31.76 6.45 -15.92
C ARG A 27 30.50 6.72 -16.75
N THR A 28 30.67 7.71 -17.61
CA THR A 28 29.70 8.38 -18.46
C THR A 28 29.37 7.63 -19.76
N ASP A 29 28.22 8.05 -20.31
CA ASP A 29 27.79 8.05 -21.71
C ASP A 29 27.48 6.73 -22.42
N THR A 30 26.21 6.57 -22.81
CA THR A 30 25.80 6.42 -24.22
C THR A 30 24.27 6.58 -24.34
N ILE A 31 23.85 7.59 -25.10
CA ILE A 31 22.47 7.79 -25.58
C ILE A 31 22.18 6.75 -26.66
N THR A 32 21.09 5.99 -26.52
CA THR A 32 20.30 5.45 -27.64
C THR A 32 18.84 5.38 -27.24
N SER A 33 18.06 6.27 -27.86
CA SER A 33 16.60 6.32 -27.82
C SER A 33 16.01 5.15 -28.61
N THR A 34 15.01 4.42 -28.07
CA THR A 34 13.77 3.95 -28.75
C THR A 34 12.86 3.21 -27.74
N ALA A 35 11.55 3.54 -27.81
CA ALA A 35 10.36 2.97 -27.16
C ALA A 35 9.86 3.66 -25.87
N PRO A 36 8.57 4.05 -25.78
CA PRO A 36 7.95 4.48 -24.53
C PRO A 36 7.70 3.23 -23.68
N GLY A 37 8.75 2.75 -23.04
CA GLY A 37 8.59 1.90 -21.87
C GLY A 37 7.91 2.74 -20.81
N ALA A 38 6.82 2.23 -20.23
CA ALA A 38 6.25 2.76 -19.01
C ALA A 38 7.34 2.75 -17.93
N SER A 39 8.11 3.84 -17.85
CA SER A 39 9.05 4.06 -16.78
C SER A 39 8.20 4.27 -15.54
N SER A 40 8.24 3.29 -14.64
CA SER A 40 7.95 3.45 -13.22
C SER A 40 8.86 4.54 -12.67
N ALA A 41 8.51 5.80 -12.93
CA ALA A 41 9.04 6.95 -12.25
C ALA A 41 8.17 7.18 -11.01
N ALA A 42 8.29 6.26 -10.05
CA ALA A 42 8.09 6.65 -8.66
C ALA A 42 9.29 7.55 -8.33
N ASP A 43 9.14 8.85 -8.61
CA ASP A 43 10.07 9.88 -8.14
C ASP A 43 9.97 9.90 -6.61
N ASP A 44 10.89 9.17 -6.00
CA ASP A 44 11.19 9.11 -4.57
C ASP A 44 11.61 10.49 -4.06
N ARG A 45 10.64 11.34 -3.69
CA ARG A 45 10.88 12.51 -2.81
C ARG A 45 9.74 12.72 -1.84
N GLY A 46 9.82 12.00 -0.72
CA GLY A 46 8.95 12.25 0.44
C GLY A 46 9.14 11.26 1.57
N GLY A 47 10.34 11.21 2.16
CA GLY A 47 10.61 10.38 3.33
C GLY A 47 9.70 10.75 4.51
N ALA A 48 8.72 9.89 4.82
CA ALA A 48 8.06 9.81 6.12
C ALA A 48 7.28 8.48 6.27
N LYS A 49 7.81 7.58 7.10
CA LYS A 49 7.10 6.56 7.93
C LYS A 49 6.03 5.66 7.28
N ASN A 50 6.19 5.24 6.02
CA ASN A 50 5.32 4.24 5.38
C ASN A 50 6.01 2.87 5.28
N ALA A 51 6.65 2.39 6.34
CA ALA A 51 7.27 1.06 6.33
C ALA A 51 6.17 0.01 6.09
N GLY A 52 6.11 -0.52 4.86
CA GLY A 52 5.14 -1.54 4.44
C GLY A 52 3.93 -1.05 3.62
N LEU A 53 3.76 0.25 3.34
CA LEU A 53 2.71 0.71 2.41
C LEU A 53 3.31 1.04 1.03
N PRO A 54 2.61 0.69 -0.07
CA PRO A 54 3.01 1.13 -1.41
C PRO A 54 3.04 2.67 -1.49
N PRO A 55 3.83 3.26 -2.42
CA PRO A 55 3.85 4.69 -2.65
C PRO A 55 2.44 5.21 -2.97
N LYS A 56 2.20 6.51 -2.76
CA LYS A 56 0.89 7.10 -3.13
C LYS A 56 0.81 7.15 -4.66
N PRO A 57 -0.21 6.54 -5.29
CA PRO A 57 -0.36 6.58 -6.74
C PRO A 57 -0.64 8.02 -7.19
N ILE A 58 -0.13 8.37 -8.37
CA ILE A 58 -0.28 9.68 -9.02
C ILE A 58 -0.66 9.51 -10.49
N GLY A 59 -1.23 10.55 -11.10
CA GLY A 59 -1.61 10.54 -12.52
C GLY A 59 -2.48 9.34 -12.90
N ALA A 60 -2.12 8.67 -14.00
CA ALA A 60 -2.89 7.55 -14.54
C ALA A 60 -3.08 6.37 -13.57
N GLU A 61 -2.10 6.12 -12.68
CA GLU A 61 -2.23 5.07 -11.67
C GLU A 61 -3.29 5.44 -10.62
N ARG A 62 -3.31 6.71 -10.18
CA ARG A 62 -4.34 7.22 -9.27
C ARG A 62 -5.72 7.07 -9.90
N ASP A 63 -5.85 7.44 -11.17
CA ASP A 63 -7.11 7.36 -11.91
C ASP A 63 -7.59 5.90 -12.05
N ALA A 64 -6.67 4.97 -12.31
CA ALA A 64 -7.00 3.54 -12.40
C ALA A 64 -7.49 2.95 -11.06
N VAL A 65 -6.88 3.37 -9.95
CA VAL A 65 -7.32 2.97 -8.60
C VAL A 65 -8.70 3.55 -8.30
N LEU A 66 -8.93 4.84 -8.58
CA LEU A 66 -10.24 5.47 -8.38
C LEU A 66 -11.31 4.84 -9.27
N ALA A 67 -11.00 4.50 -10.51
CA ALA A 67 -11.91 3.80 -11.43
C ALA A 67 -12.31 2.42 -10.89
N THR A 68 -11.37 1.67 -10.33
CA THR A 68 -11.64 0.38 -9.67
C THR A 68 -12.61 0.54 -8.51
N ILE A 69 -12.38 1.53 -7.66
CA ILE A 69 -13.20 1.77 -6.47
C ILE A 69 -14.60 2.26 -6.87
N LEU A 70 -14.67 3.11 -7.89
CA LEU A 70 -15.91 3.63 -8.49
C LEU A 70 -16.79 2.52 -9.07
N ASP A 71 -16.19 1.52 -9.73
CA ASP A 71 -16.90 0.37 -10.32
C ASP A 71 -17.65 -0.46 -9.26
N VAL A 72 -17.09 -0.56 -8.06
CA VAL A 72 -17.72 -1.25 -6.93
C VAL A 72 -18.77 -0.35 -6.28
N ASN A 73 -18.40 0.87 -5.91
CA ASN A 73 -19.35 1.81 -5.32
C ASN A 73 -18.89 3.26 -5.52
N SER A 74 -19.66 4.01 -6.30
CA SER A 74 -19.40 5.42 -6.59
C SER A 74 -19.35 6.34 -5.37
N ASN A 75 -20.00 6.00 -4.25
CA ASN A 75 -19.96 6.83 -3.06
C ASN A 75 -18.59 6.81 -2.36
N LEU A 76 -17.73 5.83 -2.67
CA LEU A 76 -16.39 5.71 -2.10
C LEU A 76 -15.43 6.77 -2.67
N ILE A 77 -15.68 7.31 -3.86
CA ILE A 77 -14.79 8.31 -4.46
C ILE A 77 -15.15 9.76 -4.09
N HIS A 78 -16.17 9.98 -3.24
CA HIS A 78 -16.48 11.32 -2.73
C HIS A 78 -15.30 11.95 -1.98
N ASP A 79 -14.50 11.12 -1.30
CA ASP A 79 -13.20 11.49 -0.74
C ASP A 79 -12.12 10.62 -1.40
N GLU A 80 -11.64 11.07 -2.56
CA GLU A 80 -10.63 10.35 -3.33
C GLU A 80 -9.36 10.07 -2.53
N ASP A 81 -8.92 11.00 -1.66
CA ASP A 81 -7.68 10.81 -0.91
C ASP A 81 -7.83 9.75 0.18
N LYS A 82 -9.02 9.66 0.81
CA LYS A 82 -9.38 8.57 1.70
C LYS A 82 -9.47 7.24 0.95
N ALA A 83 -10.08 7.23 -0.24
CA ALA A 83 -10.16 6.05 -1.11
C ALA A 83 -8.76 5.53 -1.48
N ILE A 84 -7.84 6.43 -1.89
CA ILE A 84 -6.44 6.09 -2.18
C ILE A 84 -5.71 5.58 -0.94
N ASN A 85 -5.90 6.20 0.23
CA ASN A 85 -5.28 5.70 1.45
C ASN A 85 -5.83 4.34 1.88
N ALA A 86 -7.13 4.10 1.73
CA ALA A 86 -7.74 2.79 1.96
C ALA A 86 -7.13 1.73 1.02
N ALA A 87 -7.01 2.06 -0.27
CA ALA A 87 -6.38 1.19 -1.26
C ALA A 87 -4.93 0.82 -0.92
N ARG A 88 -4.10 1.81 -0.57
CA ARG A 88 -2.70 1.57 -0.19
C ARG A 88 -2.58 0.67 1.04
N ASN A 89 -3.44 0.89 2.04
CA ASN A 89 -3.44 0.05 3.23
C ASN A 89 -3.94 -1.37 2.93
N GLN A 90 -4.92 -1.52 2.04
CA GLN A 90 -5.41 -2.83 1.64
C GLN A 90 -4.33 -3.60 0.88
N CYS A 91 -3.59 -2.93 -0.01
CA CYS A 91 -2.43 -3.52 -0.67
C CYS A 91 -1.36 -4.00 0.31
N ALA A 92 -1.04 -3.21 1.34
CA ALA A 92 -0.13 -3.63 2.40
C ALA A 92 -0.63 -4.89 3.15
N ALA A 93 -1.95 -5.02 3.33
CA ALA A 93 -2.55 -6.20 3.95
C ALA A 93 -2.50 -7.43 3.03
N LEU A 94 -2.74 -7.25 1.73
CA LEU A 94 -2.63 -8.29 0.71
C LEU A 94 -1.20 -8.84 0.61
N ASP A 95 -0.20 -7.96 0.56
CA ASP A 95 1.22 -8.35 0.52
C ASP A 95 1.70 -8.93 1.86
N GLY A 96 1.08 -8.51 2.96
CA GLY A 96 1.34 -9.03 4.30
C GLY A 96 0.69 -10.38 4.63
N GLY A 97 -0.06 -10.98 3.69
CA GLY A 97 -0.71 -12.29 3.90
C GLY A 97 -1.90 -12.23 4.86
N ALA A 98 -2.75 -11.20 4.74
CA ALA A 98 -3.95 -11.07 5.56
C ALA A 98 -4.84 -12.33 5.51
N THR A 99 -5.33 -12.78 6.67
CA THR A 99 -6.17 -13.99 6.78
C THR A 99 -7.49 -13.88 6.03
N ASN A 100 -8.13 -12.70 6.03
CA ASN A 100 -9.41 -12.42 5.36
C ASN A 100 -9.33 -11.06 4.64
N PRO A 101 -8.68 -11.00 3.46
CA PRO A 101 -8.45 -9.74 2.76
C PRO A 101 -9.76 -9.11 2.26
N ASP A 102 -10.74 -9.91 1.87
CA ASP A 102 -12.02 -9.45 1.34
C ASP A 102 -12.84 -8.74 2.41
N HIS A 103 -13.00 -9.37 3.58
CA HIS A 103 -13.63 -8.76 4.75
C HIS A 103 -12.89 -7.49 5.20
N SER A 104 -11.56 -7.52 5.18
CA SER A 104 -10.73 -6.36 5.56
C SER A 104 -10.96 -5.19 4.60
N ALA A 105 -11.07 -5.46 3.30
CA ALA A 105 -11.40 -4.44 2.30
C ALA A 105 -12.80 -3.89 2.56
N ALA A 106 -13.81 -4.76 2.73
CA ALA A 106 -15.18 -4.35 3.01
C ALA A 106 -15.26 -3.41 4.22
N GLN A 107 -14.61 -3.75 5.33
CA GLN A 107 -14.56 -2.90 6.53
C GLN A 107 -13.83 -1.58 6.29
N ARG A 108 -12.74 -1.61 5.52
CA ARG A 108 -11.90 -0.42 5.31
C ARG A 108 -12.53 0.60 4.38
N PHE A 109 -13.32 0.13 3.42
CA PHE A 109 -14.05 0.96 2.47
C PHE A 109 -15.50 1.23 2.93
N SER A 110 -15.98 0.60 4.00
CA SER A 110 -17.25 0.96 4.65
C SER A 110 -17.08 2.24 5.49
N TYR A 111 -17.26 3.39 4.85
CA TYR A 111 -17.22 4.69 5.51
C TYR A 111 -18.27 5.64 4.95
N ASP A 112 -18.51 6.76 5.66
CA ASP A 112 -19.42 7.83 5.24
C ASP A 112 -20.84 7.33 4.91
N GLY A 113 -21.30 6.34 5.67
CA GLY A 113 -22.61 5.71 5.50
C GLY A 113 -22.67 4.59 4.46
N VAL A 114 -21.58 4.34 3.74
CA VAL A 114 -21.46 3.18 2.85
C VAL A 114 -21.15 1.94 3.68
N THR A 115 -21.90 0.87 3.44
CA THR A 115 -21.62 -0.47 3.98
C THR A 115 -21.37 -1.39 2.80
N LEU A 116 -20.21 -2.03 2.81
CA LEU A 116 -19.78 -2.98 1.78
C LEU A 116 -19.85 -4.41 2.32
N THR A 117 -20.06 -5.34 1.41
CA THR A 117 -20.02 -6.76 1.67
C THR A 117 -18.63 -7.34 1.39
N ASP A 118 -18.39 -8.57 1.82
CA ASP A 118 -17.14 -9.27 1.51
C ASP A 118 -16.98 -9.46 -0.02
N ASP A 119 -18.08 -9.64 -0.77
CA ASP A 119 -18.05 -9.71 -2.25
C ASP A 119 -17.56 -8.39 -2.87
N ASP A 120 -18.04 -7.25 -2.37
CA ASP A 120 -17.55 -5.93 -2.78
C ASP A 120 -16.07 -5.77 -2.44
N GLY A 121 -15.67 -6.22 -1.25
CA GLY A 121 -14.27 -6.24 -0.82
C GLY A 121 -13.38 -7.08 -1.74
N SER A 122 -13.88 -8.22 -2.21
CA SER A 122 -13.19 -9.07 -3.17
C SER A 122 -13.00 -8.38 -4.53
N HIS A 123 -14.04 -7.71 -5.03
CA HIS A 123 -13.93 -6.92 -6.27
C HIS A 123 -12.90 -5.81 -6.17
N ILE A 124 -12.87 -5.10 -5.02
CA ILE A 124 -11.84 -4.10 -4.74
C ILE A 124 -10.45 -4.75 -4.75
N ASN A 125 -10.26 -5.86 -4.03
CA ASN A 125 -8.97 -6.56 -3.97
C ASN A 125 -8.48 -6.98 -5.36
N PHE A 126 -9.37 -7.52 -6.19
CA PHE A 126 -9.04 -7.92 -7.54
C PHE A 126 -8.60 -6.74 -8.41
N GLY A 127 -9.29 -5.61 -8.34
CA GLY A 127 -8.91 -4.42 -9.09
C GLY A 127 -7.62 -3.76 -8.57
N LEU A 128 -7.40 -3.77 -7.24
CA LEU A 128 -6.14 -3.31 -6.65
C LEU A 128 -4.95 -4.18 -7.08
N ARG A 129 -5.12 -5.50 -7.15
CA ARG A 129 -4.11 -6.42 -7.71
C ARG A 129 -3.80 -6.17 -9.19
N LYS A 130 -4.69 -5.52 -9.94
CA LYS A 130 -4.43 -5.15 -11.34
C LYS A 130 -3.79 -3.77 -11.52
N THR A 131 -3.81 -2.95 -10.47
CA THR A 131 -3.45 -1.53 -10.56
C THR A 131 -2.33 -1.19 -9.59
N LEU A 132 -2.64 -1.11 -8.30
CA LEU A 132 -1.78 -0.56 -7.26
C LEU A 132 -0.80 -1.58 -6.64
N CYS A 133 -1.17 -2.86 -6.58
CA CYS A 133 -0.35 -3.88 -5.91
C CYS A 133 -0.42 -5.24 -6.60
N PRO A 134 0.15 -5.38 -7.81
CA PRO A 134 0.20 -6.66 -8.51
C PRO A 134 0.95 -7.73 -7.72
N GLU A 135 0.42 -8.95 -7.74
CA GLU A 135 1.13 -10.16 -7.26
C GLU A 135 2.45 -10.29 -8.03
N SER A 136 3.56 -10.44 -7.31
CA SER A 136 4.91 -10.57 -7.90
C SER A 136 5.26 -12.02 -8.24
#